data_AF-A0A6B2DZR7-F1
#
_entry.id   AF-A0A6B2DZR7-F1
#
_cell.length_a   1.000
_cell.length_b   1.000
_cell.length_c   1.000
_cell.angle_alpha   90.00
_cell.angle_beta   90.00
_cell.angle_gamma   90.00
#
_symmetry.space_group_name_H-M   'P 1'
#
loop_
_entity.id
_entity.type
_entity.pdbx_description
1 polymer ?
#
loop_
_entity_poly.entity_id
_entity_poly.type
_entity_poly.pdbx_seq_one_letter_code
_entity_poly.pdbx_strand_id
1 'polypeptide(L)'
;MTDIVVFHSVLGLRPVELGLADRLRAAGHDVTTPDLYAGRTAPTLEAGFALKDAVGWETITRRALDAVRDLPAETVLVGVSMGAGVVQAVLPHRPATAGV
;
A
#
# COMPACT_ATOMS: atom_id res chain seq x y z
N MET A 1 -14.41 11.71 -8.18
CA MET A 1 -13.85 10.36 -8.37
C MET A 1 -12.35 10.52 -8.55
N THR A 2 -11.57 9.77 -7.79
CA THR A 2 -10.10 9.87 -7.76
C THR A 2 -9.56 8.46 -7.57
N ASP A 3 -8.51 8.11 -8.30
CA ASP A 3 -7.76 6.88 -8.10
C ASP A 3 -6.90 6.98 -6.84
N ILE A 4 -7.00 6.00 -5.96
CA ILE A 4 -6.26 5.92 -4.70
C ILE A 4 -5.63 4.54 -4.58
N VAL A 5 -4.36 4.47 -4.20
CA VAL A 5 -3.73 3.23 -3.77
C VAL A 5 -3.49 3.25 -2.27
N VAL A 6 -3.84 2.18 -1.56
CA VAL A 6 -3.65 2.04 -0.11
C VAL A 6 -2.65 0.93 0.18
N PHE A 7 -1.45 1.31 0.65
CA PHE A 7 -0.42 0.38 1.10
C PHE A 7 -0.62 0.01 2.58
N HIS A 8 -0.63 -1.29 2.83
CA HIS A 8 -0.92 -1.84 4.15
C HIS A 8 0.21 -1.64 5.17
N SER A 9 -0.12 -1.89 6.44
CA SER A 9 0.85 -1.84 7.55
C SER A 9 1.85 -2.99 7.52
N VAL A 10 2.80 -3.01 8.47
CA VAL A 10 3.75 -4.12 8.63
C VAL A 10 3.08 -5.47 8.93
N LEU A 11 1.77 -5.48 9.20
CA LEU A 11 1.02 -6.69 9.53
C LEU A 11 0.38 -7.37 8.31
N GLY A 12 0.63 -6.87 7.10
CA GLY A 12 0.03 -7.36 5.86
C GLY A 12 -1.30 -6.68 5.53
N LEU A 13 -1.93 -7.10 4.42
CA LEU A 13 -3.24 -6.62 4.00
C LEU A 13 -4.35 -7.33 4.79
N ARG A 14 -4.89 -6.68 5.83
CA ARG A 14 -5.90 -7.28 6.73
C ARG A 14 -7.24 -6.56 6.61
N PRO A 15 -8.31 -7.07 7.27
CA PRO A 15 -9.62 -6.44 7.23
C PRO A 15 -9.65 -4.97 7.68
N VAL A 16 -8.73 -4.53 8.55
CA VAL A 16 -8.67 -3.12 8.97
C VAL A 16 -8.18 -2.20 7.84
N GLU A 17 -7.19 -2.63 7.05
CA GLU A 17 -6.72 -1.90 5.86
C GLU A 17 -7.77 -1.93 4.74
N LEU A 18 -8.45 -3.06 4.54
CA LEU A 18 -9.56 -3.17 3.59
C LEU A 18 -10.75 -2.28 4.01
N GLY A 19 -11.06 -2.21 5.30
CA GLY A 19 -12.11 -1.33 5.81
C GLY A 19 -11.82 0.16 5.61
N LEU A 20 -10.54 0.57 5.64
CA LEU A 20 -10.15 1.92 5.21
C LEU A 20 -10.43 2.12 3.71
N ALA A 21 -10.01 1.19 2.87
CA ALA A 21 -10.26 1.25 1.44
C ALA A 21 -11.76 1.28 1.10
N ASP A 22 -12.57 0.50 1.81
CA ASP A 22 -14.03 0.46 1.59
C ASP A 22 -14.71 1.78 1.95
N ARG A 23 -14.24 2.48 2.98
CA ARG A 23 -14.74 3.84 3.30
C ARG A 23 -14.41 4.84 2.19
N LEU A 24 -13.21 4.73 1.60
CA LEU A 24 -12.82 5.57 0.46
C LEU A 24 -13.66 5.24 -0.79
N ARG A 25 -13.89 3.95 -1.07
CA ARG A 25 -14.80 3.53 -2.15
C ARG A 25 -16.22 4.05 -1.92
N ALA A 26 -16.73 3.95 -0.70
CA ALA A 26 -18.05 4.47 -0.34
C ALA A 26 -18.17 5.99 -0.51
N ALA A 27 -17.06 6.72 -0.46
CA ALA A 27 -17.00 8.15 -0.75
C ALA A 27 -16.91 8.48 -2.26
N GLY A 28 -16.91 7.47 -3.15
CA GLY A 28 -16.91 7.65 -4.60
C GLY A 28 -15.51 7.69 -5.24
N HIS A 29 -14.52 7.06 -4.62
CA HIS A 29 -13.16 6.90 -5.15
C HIS A 29 -12.91 5.49 -5.69
N ASP A 30 -12.00 5.38 -6.66
CA ASP A 30 -11.52 4.08 -7.14
C ASP A 30 -10.28 3.69 -6.34
N VAL A 31 -10.34 2.57 -5.63
CA VAL A 31 -9.31 2.23 -4.63
C VAL A 31 -8.67 0.89 -4.92
N THR A 32 -7.34 0.88 -5.03
CA THR A 32 -6.51 -0.32 -5.17
C THR A 32 -5.77 -0.61 -3.87
N THR A 33 -5.77 -1.87 -3.43
CA THR A 33 -5.11 -2.32 -2.19
C THR A 33 -4.13 -3.44 -2.51
N PRO A 34 -2.90 -3.14 -2.95
CA PRO A 34 -1.94 -4.17 -3.31
C PRO A 34 -1.47 -4.94 -2.08
N ASP A 35 -1.44 -6.25 -2.20
CA ASP A 35 -0.88 -7.14 -1.17
C ASP A 35 0.63 -7.30 -1.39
N LEU A 36 1.42 -6.59 -0.59
CA LEU A 36 2.87 -6.61 -0.70
C LEU A 36 3.48 -7.87 -0.09
N TYR A 37 2.70 -8.66 0.66
CA TYR A 37 3.12 -9.90 1.35
C TYR A 37 2.57 -11.17 0.70
N ALA A 38 1.85 -11.06 -0.43
CA ALA A 38 1.34 -12.18 -1.21
C ALA A 38 0.45 -13.14 -0.38
N GLY A 39 -0.54 -12.57 0.31
CA GLY A 39 -1.55 -13.28 1.09
C GLY A 39 -1.16 -13.49 2.56
N ARG A 40 0.06 -13.16 2.94
CA ARG A 40 0.56 -13.38 4.32
C ARG A 40 0.25 -12.17 5.20
N THR A 41 -0.24 -12.46 6.40
CA THR A 41 -0.50 -11.46 7.45
C THR A 41 0.13 -11.91 8.76
N ALA A 42 0.37 -10.96 9.67
CA ALA A 42 0.92 -11.24 10.99
C ALA A 42 -0.06 -10.87 12.12
N PRO A 43 -0.19 -11.69 13.18
CA PRO A 43 -1.10 -11.42 14.29
C PRO A 43 -0.55 -10.41 15.31
N THR A 44 0.77 -10.18 15.33
CA THR A 44 1.45 -9.28 16.27
C THR A 44 2.48 -8.43 15.54
N LEU A 45 2.89 -7.31 16.14
CA LEU A 45 3.92 -6.43 15.58
C LEU A 45 5.27 -7.15 15.42
N GLU A 46 5.67 -7.95 16.40
CA GLU A 46 6.90 -8.75 16.33
C GLU A 46 6.87 -9.71 15.13
N ALA A 47 5.79 -10.46 14.96
CA ALA A 47 5.60 -11.33 13.80
C ALA A 47 5.52 -10.53 12.49
N GLY A 48 5.00 -9.30 12.53
CA GLY A 48 4.97 -8.38 11.40
C GLY A 48 6.35 -7.96 10.94
N PHE A 49 7.20 -7.52 11.87
CA PHE A 49 8.58 -7.18 11.55
C PHE A 49 9.38 -8.39 11.05
N ALA A 50 9.22 -9.56 11.69
CA ALA A 50 9.83 -10.79 11.21
C ALA A 50 9.35 -11.16 9.78
N LEU A 51 8.07 -10.97 9.49
CA LEU A 51 7.51 -11.18 8.15
C LEU A 51 8.07 -10.16 7.14
N LYS A 52 8.13 -8.88 7.50
CA LYS A 52 8.73 -7.83 6.68
C LYS A 52 10.17 -8.15 6.32
N ASP A 53 10.96 -8.63 7.28
CA ASP A 53 12.36 -8.97 7.08
C ASP A 53 12.51 -10.23 6.22
N ALA A 54 11.63 -11.22 6.42
CA ALA A 54 11.60 -12.42 5.57
C ALA A 54 11.19 -12.13 4.13
N VAL A 55 10.28 -11.17 3.88
CA VAL A 55 9.90 -10.74 2.53
C VAL A 55 10.99 -9.85 1.90
N GLY A 56 11.62 -9.00 2.70
CA GLY A 56 12.67 -8.07 2.28
C GLY A 56 12.12 -6.76 1.71
N TRP A 57 12.77 -5.65 2.06
CA TRP A 57 12.33 -4.30 1.66
C TRP A 57 12.30 -4.09 0.14
N GLU A 58 13.32 -4.57 -0.58
CA GLU A 58 13.39 -4.47 -2.04
C GLU A 58 12.21 -5.18 -2.73
N THR A 59 11.81 -6.35 -2.23
CA THR A 59 10.65 -7.06 -2.76
C THR A 59 9.36 -6.29 -2.48
N ILE A 60 9.23 -5.70 -1.29
CA ILE A 60 8.07 -4.88 -0.91
C ILE A 60 7.94 -3.68 -1.83
N THR A 61 9.00 -2.90 -2.03
CA THR A 61 8.98 -1.70 -2.86
C THR A 61 8.81 -2.02 -4.34
N ARG A 62 9.45 -3.09 -4.84
CA ARG A 62 9.23 -3.57 -6.21
C ARG A 62 7.76 -3.94 -6.45
N ARG A 63 7.14 -4.70 -5.55
CA ARG A 63 5.71 -5.05 -5.65
C ARG A 63 4.82 -3.81 -5.63
N ALA A 64 5.16 -2.81 -4.82
CA ALA A 64 4.43 -1.55 -4.78
C ALA A 64 4.55 -0.77 -6.10
N LEU A 65 5.76 -0.69 -6.68
CA LEU A 65 6.00 -0.08 -7.99
C LEU A 65 5.28 -0.81 -9.13
N ASP A 66 5.29 -2.14 -9.11
CA ASP A 66 4.55 -2.97 -10.05
C ASP A 66 3.04 -2.69 -9.95
N ALA A 67 2.50 -2.61 -8.73
CA ALA A 67 1.07 -2.39 -8.50
C ALA A 67 0.54 -1.03 -8.97
N VAL A 68 1.40 0.00 -9.01
CA VAL A 68 1.01 1.34 -9.45
C VAL A 68 1.32 1.59 -10.92
N ARG A 69 2.01 0.68 -11.61
CA ARG A 69 2.51 0.90 -12.98
C ARG A 69 1.40 1.35 -13.95
N ASP A 70 0.29 0.63 -13.92
CA ASP A 70 -0.82 0.83 -14.87
C ASP A 70 -1.93 1.73 -14.31
N LEU A 71 -1.74 2.28 -13.11
CA LEU A 71 -2.66 3.27 -12.53
C LEU A 71 -2.43 4.65 -13.15
N PRO A 72 -3.44 5.53 -13.15
CA PRO A 72 -3.28 6.92 -13.60
C PRO A 72 -2.11 7.62 -12.92
N ALA A 73 -1.46 8.54 -13.63
CA ALA A 73 -0.31 9.28 -13.11
C ALA A 73 -0.62 9.99 -11.79
N GLU A 74 -1.87 10.50 -11.66
CA GLU A 74 -2.27 11.39 -10.56
C GLU A 74 -2.83 10.61 -9.36
N THR A 75 -2.72 9.27 -9.39
CA THR A 75 -3.21 8.38 -8.32
C THR A 75 -2.64 8.79 -6.96
N VAL A 76 -3.52 9.05 -6.00
CA VAL A 76 -3.16 9.41 -4.62
C VAL A 76 -2.54 8.20 -3.90
N LEU A 77 -1.45 8.42 -3.18
CA LEU A 77 -0.69 7.36 -2.51
C LEU A 77 -0.94 7.38 -0.99
N VAL A 78 -1.70 6.42 -0.46
CA VAL A 78 -1.97 6.31 0.97
C VAL A 78 -1.14 5.19 1.58
N GLY A 79 -0.49 5.47 2.71
CA GLY A 79 0.34 4.50 3.44
C GLY A 79 -0.03 4.38 4.91
N VAL A 80 -0.37 3.18 5.38
CA VAL A 80 -0.63 2.92 6.81
C VAL A 80 0.65 2.42 7.48
N SER A 81 1.17 3.13 8.49
CA SER A 81 2.37 2.71 9.25
C SER A 81 3.57 2.45 8.31
N MET A 82 4.07 1.21 8.19
CA MET A 82 5.09 0.82 7.20
C MET A 82 4.74 1.29 5.78
N GLY A 83 3.46 1.29 5.42
CA GLY A 83 2.97 1.79 4.13
C GLY A 83 3.42 3.22 3.83
N ALA A 84 3.63 4.08 4.84
CA ALA A 84 4.17 5.43 4.61
C ALA A 84 5.60 5.40 4.06
N GLY A 85 6.44 4.48 4.53
CA GLY A 85 7.77 4.25 3.96
C GLY A 85 7.70 3.67 2.53
N VAL A 86 6.66 2.87 2.23
CA VAL A 86 6.41 2.38 0.87
C VAL A 86 6.02 3.55 -0.05
N VAL A 87 5.18 4.47 0.42
CA VAL A 87 4.85 5.69 -0.32
C VAL A 87 6.12 6.51 -0.63
N GLN A 88 7.01 6.69 0.35
CA GLN A 88 8.29 7.38 0.12
C GLN A 88 9.16 6.69 -0.94
N ALA A 89 9.13 5.36 -1.03
CA ALA A 89 9.85 4.62 -2.06
C ALA A 89 9.19 4.72 -3.46
N VAL A 90 7.86 4.86 -3.52
CA VAL A 90 7.12 4.96 -4.79
C VAL A 90 7.10 6.39 -5.34
N LEU A 91 7.00 7.40 -4.47
CA LEU A 91 6.79 8.80 -4.83
C LEU A 91 7.80 9.34 -5.88
N PRO A 92 9.13 9.06 -5.81
CA PRO A 92 10.07 9.52 -6.82
C PRO A 92 9.79 8.99 -8.24
N HIS A 93 9.05 7.88 -8.35
CA HIS A 93 8.65 7.28 -9.62
C HIS A 93 7.27 7.75 -10.10
N ARG A 94 6.56 8.54 -9.29
CA ARG A 94 5.21 9.06 -9.59
C ARG A 94 5.12 10.56 -9.26
N PRO A 95 5.90 11.42 -9.95
CA PRO A 95 6.02 12.83 -9.63
C PRO A 95 4.72 13.64 -9.80
N ALA A 96 3.74 13.09 -10.55
CA ALA A 96 2.48 13.75 -10.84
C ALA A 96 1.34 13.34 -9.88
N THR A 97 1.61 12.48 -8.88
CA THR A 97 0.60 12.11 -7.88
C THR A 97 -0.13 13.33 -7.31
N ALA A 98 -1.46 13.26 -7.23
CA ALA A 98 -2.28 14.36 -6.72
C ALA A 98 -2.15 14.54 -5.19
N GLY A 99 -1.59 13.55 -4.48
CA GLY A 99 -1.42 13.63 -3.03
C GLY A 99 -0.79 12.39 -2.39
N VAL A 100 -0.38 12.58 -1.13
CA VAL A 100 0.12 11.56 -0.19
C VAL A 100 -0.61 11.72 1.15
#